data_AF-A0A2E6I4W2-F1
#
_entry.id   AF-A0A2E6I4W2-F1
#
_cell.length_a   1.000
_cell.length_b   1.000
_cell.length_c   1.000
_cell.angle_alpha   90.00
_cell.angle_beta   90.00
_cell.angle_gamma   90.00
#
_symmetry.space_group_name_H-M   'P 1'
#
loop_
_entity.id
_entity.type
_entity.pdbx_description
1 polymer ?
#
loop_
_entity_poly.entity_id
_entity_poly.type
_entity_poly.pdbx_seq_one_letter_code
_entity_poly.pdbx_strand_id
1 'polypeptide(L)'
;MDQRLTRHLLGQDPRNVDKLFTDMMHSISASGFYQGAVMSAISGIEMALWDITGQDLGCPIWQLLGGKFRDRIRLYNDCHEGEEDTPEGGVETAKAVEARGFDAIKFDIDPRPSRRDAYNRTISNDDIDQFVRVVAAVREALDSNTDLLIDAHWFYAPPDILKVAKAFESLNLMWLEDPIPPENIEAMLWHKVARSTTTPI
;
A
#
# COMPACT_ATOMS: atom_id res chain seq x y z
N MET A 1 -23.81 -7.07 13.62
CA MET A 1 -23.63 -7.27 12.17
C MET A 1 -24.88 -6.77 11.46
N ASP A 2 -24.74 -5.97 10.40
CA ASP A 2 -25.87 -5.36 9.67
C ASP A 2 -26.80 -6.46 9.13
N GLN A 3 -28.11 -6.36 9.42
CA GLN A 3 -29.11 -7.36 9.02
C GLN A 3 -29.18 -7.53 7.49
N ARG A 4 -28.83 -6.48 6.73
CA ARG A 4 -28.79 -6.53 5.26
C ARG A 4 -27.74 -7.51 4.76
N LEU A 5 -26.60 -7.62 5.44
CA LEU A 5 -25.57 -8.62 5.12
C LEU A 5 -25.96 -10.01 5.62
N THR A 6 -26.37 -10.09 6.89
CA THR A 6 -26.61 -11.37 7.59
C THR A 6 -27.70 -12.22 6.93
N ARG A 7 -28.78 -11.61 6.41
CA ARG A 7 -29.90 -12.35 5.78
C ARG A 7 -29.48 -13.17 4.55
N HIS A 8 -28.40 -12.76 3.88
CA HIS A 8 -27.89 -13.46 2.69
C HIS A 8 -26.97 -14.63 3.05
N LEU A 9 -26.58 -14.76 4.33
CA LEU A 9 -25.61 -15.76 4.79
C LEU A 9 -26.28 -16.90 5.56
N LEU A 10 -27.26 -16.59 6.40
CA LEU A 10 -27.86 -17.59 7.29
C LEU A 10 -28.61 -18.68 6.50
N GLY A 11 -28.31 -19.94 6.83
CA GLY A 11 -28.90 -21.12 6.19
C GLY A 11 -28.40 -21.39 4.77
N GLN A 12 -27.43 -20.62 4.27
CA GLN A 12 -26.79 -20.89 2.99
C GLN A 12 -25.60 -21.84 3.15
N ASP A 13 -25.25 -22.53 2.07
CA ASP A 13 -23.99 -23.27 2.00
C ASP A 13 -22.82 -22.28 1.83
N PRO A 14 -21.87 -22.22 2.78
CA PRO A 14 -20.78 -21.25 2.80
C PRO A 14 -19.80 -21.42 1.62
N ARG A 15 -19.83 -22.57 0.93
CA ARG A 15 -18.94 -22.87 -0.20
C ARG A 15 -19.31 -22.12 -1.47
N ASN A 16 -20.48 -21.49 -1.51
CA ASN A 16 -20.89 -20.62 -2.61
C ASN A 16 -20.32 -19.20 -2.45
N VAL A 17 -19.00 -19.09 -2.26
CA VAL A 17 -18.33 -17.84 -1.84
C VAL A 17 -18.69 -16.66 -2.76
N ASP A 18 -18.49 -16.80 -4.07
CA ASP A 18 -18.78 -15.74 -5.05
C ASP A 18 -20.25 -15.30 -5.05
N LYS A 19 -21.17 -16.26 -4.91
CA LYS A 19 -22.60 -15.95 -4.80
C LYS A 19 -22.88 -15.14 -3.54
N LEU A 20 -22.37 -15.57 -2.39
CA LEU A 20 -22.62 -14.91 -1.11
C LEU A 20 -21.98 -13.52 -1.05
N PHE A 21 -20.78 -13.36 -1.59
CA PHE A 21 -20.13 -12.07 -1.80
C PHE A 21 -20.99 -11.16 -2.70
N THR A 22 -21.44 -11.66 -3.85
CA THR A 22 -22.30 -10.92 -4.78
C THR A 22 -23.62 -10.50 -4.14
N ASP A 23 -24.27 -11.41 -3.41
CA ASP A 23 -25.52 -11.13 -2.68
C ASP A 23 -25.31 -10.04 -1.63
N MET A 24 -24.23 -10.11 -0.85
CA MET A 24 -23.87 -9.07 0.12
C MET A 24 -23.64 -7.72 -0.57
N MET A 25 -22.84 -7.68 -1.64
CA MET A 25 -22.55 -6.47 -2.42
C MET A 25 -23.81 -5.83 -2.99
N HIS A 26 -24.67 -6.63 -3.63
CA HIS A 26 -25.91 -6.12 -4.20
C HIS A 26 -26.87 -5.59 -3.12
N SER A 27 -26.89 -6.20 -1.94
CA SER A 27 -27.77 -5.81 -0.84
C SER A 27 -27.51 -4.40 -0.29
N ILE A 28 -26.30 -3.88 -0.48
CA ILE A 28 -25.86 -2.57 0.01
C ILE A 28 -25.59 -1.56 -1.10
N SER A 29 -25.60 -1.99 -2.36
CA SER A 29 -25.23 -1.18 -3.54
C SER A 29 -26.03 0.13 -3.64
N ALA A 30 -27.34 0.07 -3.42
CA ALA A 30 -28.22 1.25 -3.42
C ALA A 30 -27.95 2.24 -2.27
N SER A 31 -27.19 1.83 -1.25
CA SER A 31 -26.77 2.71 -0.14
C SER A 31 -25.40 3.36 -0.37
N GLY A 32 -24.80 3.19 -1.56
CA GLY A 32 -23.52 3.82 -1.92
C GLY A 32 -22.28 3.16 -1.29
N PHE A 33 -22.43 2.00 -0.66
CA PHE A 33 -21.34 1.30 0.03
C PHE A 33 -20.51 0.47 -0.96
N TYR A 34 -19.63 1.14 -1.70
CA TYR A 34 -18.67 0.52 -2.62
C TYR A 34 -17.22 0.55 -2.09
N GLN A 35 -17.02 1.15 -0.91
CA GLN A 35 -15.72 1.34 -0.27
C GLN A 35 -15.88 1.54 1.25
N GLY A 36 -14.77 1.66 1.96
CA GLY A 36 -14.73 1.95 3.39
C GLY A 36 -15.28 0.80 4.26
N ALA A 37 -15.76 1.15 5.45
CA ALA A 37 -16.02 0.18 6.53
C ALA A 37 -16.95 -0.98 6.15
N VAL A 38 -17.97 -0.74 5.32
CA VAL A 38 -18.91 -1.80 4.90
C VAL A 38 -18.23 -2.76 3.93
N MET A 39 -17.40 -2.25 3.02
CA MET A 39 -16.62 -3.11 2.12
C MET A 39 -15.61 -3.95 2.90
N SER A 40 -14.93 -3.36 3.88
CA SER A 40 -14.04 -4.09 4.79
C SER A 40 -14.77 -5.20 5.55
N ALA A 41 -16.00 -4.96 6.00
CA ALA A 41 -16.80 -5.99 6.66
C ALA A 41 -17.17 -7.15 5.72
N ILE A 42 -17.56 -6.85 4.47
CA ILE A 42 -17.81 -7.88 3.45
C ILE A 42 -16.54 -8.67 3.15
N SER A 43 -15.38 -8.02 2.97
CA SER A 43 -14.11 -8.70 2.74
C SER A 43 -13.76 -9.65 3.89
N GLY A 44 -13.95 -9.22 5.14
CA GLY A 44 -13.73 -10.11 6.30
C GLY A 44 -14.63 -11.33 6.31
N ILE A 45 -15.90 -11.19 5.90
CA ILE A 45 -16.83 -12.32 5.78
C ILE A 45 -16.40 -13.24 4.64
N GLU A 46 -16.05 -12.68 3.48
CA GLU A 46 -15.63 -13.43 2.29
C GLU A 46 -14.35 -14.25 2.55
N MET A 47 -13.37 -13.68 3.25
CA MET A 47 -12.19 -14.41 3.72
C MET A 47 -12.56 -15.59 4.62
N ALA A 48 -13.53 -15.43 5.53
CA ALA A 48 -14.00 -16.50 6.40
C ALA A 48 -14.75 -17.60 5.62
N LEU A 49 -15.50 -17.23 4.57
CA LEU A 49 -16.15 -18.21 3.69
C LEU A 49 -15.11 -19.04 2.93
N TRP A 50 -14.03 -18.42 2.44
CA TRP A 50 -12.90 -19.14 1.83
C TRP A 50 -12.19 -20.07 2.83
N ASP A 51 -11.97 -19.62 4.06
CA ASP A 51 -11.37 -20.45 5.12
C ASP A 51 -12.22 -21.69 5.42
N ILE A 52 -13.52 -21.52 5.64
CA ILE A 52 -14.46 -22.64 5.85
C ILE A 52 -14.46 -23.59 4.64
N THR A 53 -14.45 -23.04 3.42
CA THR A 53 -14.44 -23.84 2.18
C THR A 53 -13.15 -24.65 2.06
N GLY A 54 -11.99 -24.06 2.36
CA GLY A 54 -10.71 -24.76 2.38
C GLY A 54 -10.69 -25.87 3.44
N GLN A 55 -11.22 -25.59 4.63
CA GLN A 55 -11.32 -26.57 5.73
C GLN A 55 -12.25 -27.74 5.37
N ASP A 56 -13.44 -27.49 4.81
CA ASP A 56 -14.39 -28.54 4.39
C ASP A 56 -13.79 -29.47 3.33
N LEU A 57 -13.05 -28.89 2.38
CA LEU A 57 -12.40 -29.62 1.29
C LEU A 57 -11.04 -30.22 1.68
N GLY A 58 -10.52 -29.92 2.88
CA GLY A 58 -9.19 -30.34 3.31
C GLY A 58 -8.06 -29.84 2.40
N CYS A 59 -8.23 -28.68 1.77
CA CYS A 59 -7.29 -28.13 0.80
C CYS A 59 -6.93 -26.67 1.13
N PRO A 60 -5.69 -26.25 0.85
CA PRO A 60 -5.30 -24.87 1.09
C PRO A 60 -5.97 -23.93 0.08
N ILE A 61 -6.35 -22.72 0.51
CA ILE A 61 -7.11 -21.75 -0.29
C ILE A 61 -6.41 -21.43 -1.63
N TRP A 62 -5.09 -21.30 -1.66
CA TRP A 62 -4.35 -21.04 -2.91
C TRP A 62 -4.55 -22.14 -3.97
N GLN A 63 -4.89 -23.37 -3.56
CA GLN A 63 -5.20 -24.46 -4.49
C GLN A 63 -6.56 -24.25 -5.17
N LEU A 64 -7.51 -23.65 -4.44
CA LEU A 64 -8.83 -23.26 -4.95
C LEU A 64 -8.74 -22.02 -5.86
N LEU A 65 -7.80 -21.12 -5.58
CA LEU A 65 -7.55 -19.90 -6.36
C LEU A 65 -6.67 -20.11 -7.60
N GLY A 66 -6.57 -21.35 -8.11
CA GLY A 66 -5.86 -21.66 -9.36
C GLY A 66 -4.53 -22.40 -9.18
N GLY A 67 -4.15 -22.79 -7.96
CA GLY A 67 -3.01 -23.66 -7.73
C GLY A 67 -1.70 -22.93 -7.43
N LYS A 68 -0.62 -23.72 -7.30
CA LYS A 68 0.69 -23.23 -6.88
C LYS A 68 1.54 -22.78 -8.07
N PHE A 69 1.78 -21.48 -8.18
CA PHE A 69 2.65 -20.89 -9.21
C PHE A 69 4.12 -20.74 -8.79
N ARG A 70 4.41 -20.84 -7.48
CA ARG A 70 5.75 -20.64 -6.91
C ARG A 70 5.88 -21.32 -5.55
N ASP A 71 7.10 -21.70 -5.17
CA ASP A 71 7.40 -22.31 -3.87
C ASP A 71 7.65 -21.31 -2.75
N ARG A 72 8.04 -20.08 -3.10
CA ARG A 72 8.35 -19.00 -2.16
C ARG A 72 7.81 -17.68 -2.69
N ILE A 73 7.47 -16.77 -1.78
CA ILE A 73 7.05 -15.41 -2.08
C ILE A 73 8.12 -14.48 -1.52
N ARG A 74 8.66 -13.60 -2.37
CA ARG A 74 9.60 -12.55 -1.95
C ARG A 74 8.83 -11.54 -1.09
N LEU A 75 9.43 -11.12 0.02
CA LEU A 75 8.86 -10.12 0.92
C LEU A 75 9.77 -8.90 0.93
N TYR A 76 9.19 -7.71 1.03
CA TYR A 76 9.91 -6.51 1.42
C TYR A 76 9.67 -6.24 2.92
N ASN A 77 10.55 -5.49 3.57
CA ASN A 77 10.33 -5.03 4.94
C ASN A 77 9.92 -3.56 4.93
N ASP A 78 8.76 -3.27 5.51
CA ASP A 78 8.31 -1.92 5.78
C ASP A 78 8.99 -1.39 7.05
N CYS A 79 9.77 -0.32 6.89
CA CYS A 79 10.58 0.29 7.96
C CYS A 79 9.97 1.57 8.52
N HIS A 80 8.82 2.00 8.00
CA HIS A 80 8.26 3.31 8.26
C HIS A 80 9.27 4.45 8.01
N GLU A 81 9.29 5.50 8.83
CA GLU A 81 10.30 6.56 8.80
C GLU A 81 11.69 6.12 9.34
N GLY A 82 11.85 4.86 9.76
CA GLY A 82 12.99 4.42 10.56
C GLY A 82 12.87 4.83 12.04
N GLU A 83 13.89 4.52 12.85
CA GLU A 83 13.90 4.93 14.28
C GLU A 83 14.11 6.44 14.45
N GLU A 84 14.87 7.04 13.54
CA GLU A 84 15.09 8.48 13.48
C GLU A 84 14.94 8.95 12.03
N ASP A 85 14.15 10.01 11.83
CA ASP A 85 14.02 10.73 10.56
C ASP A 85 15.26 11.63 10.34
N THR A 86 16.39 10.93 10.15
CA THR A 86 17.73 11.43 9.83
C THR A 86 18.38 10.49 8.81
N PRO A 87 19.34 10.98 7.99
CA PRO A 87 20.08 10.12 7.07
C PRO A 87 20.73 8.93 7.77
N GLU A 88 21.33 9.16 8.94
CA GLU A 88 22.01 8.15 9.74
C GLU A 88 21.03 7.08 10.26
N GLY A 89 19.89 7.50 10.81
CA GLY A 89 18.86 6.59 11.31
C GLY A 89 18.22 5.73 10.20
N GLY A 90 17.98 6.33 9.03
CA GLY A 90 17.52 5.62 7.85
C GLY A 90 18.54 4.55 7.41
N VAL A 91 19.83 4.90 7.33
CA VAL A 91 20.91 3.98 6.94
C VAL A 91 21.06 2.83 7.94
N GLU A 92 21.03 3.12 9.25
CA GLU A 92 21.12 2.10 10.29
C GLU A 92 19.97 1.10 10.18
N THR A 93 18.73 1.59 10.06
CA THR A 93 17.54 0.77 9.90
C THR A 93 17.63 -0.10 8.64
N ALA A 94 18.02 0.51 7.52
CA ALA A 94 18.17 -0.18 6.23
C ALA A 94 19.19 -1.31 6.30
N LYS A 95 20.36 -1.08 6.94
CA LYS A 95 21.41 -2.10 7.11
C LYS A 95 21.01 -3.21 8.07
N ALA A 96 20.26 -2.90 9.13
CA ALA A 96 19.72 -3.92 10.01
C ALA A 96 18.73 -4.85 9.29
N VAL A 97 17.95 -4.30 8.35
CA VAL A 97 17.00 -5.06 7.53
C VAL A 97 17.71 -5.92 6.47
N GLU A 98 18.74 -5.40 5.79
CA GLU A 98 19.59 -6.22 4.90
C GLU A 98 20.24 -7.38 5.65
N ALA A 99 20.73 -7.13 6.87
CA ALA A 99 21.33 -8.17 7.72
C ALA A 99 20.34 -9.26 8.13
N ARG A 100 19.02 -8.98 8.12
CA ARG A 100 17.95 -9.97 8.32
C ARG A 100 17.64 -10.79 7.06
N GLY A 101 18.27 -10.47 5.92
CA GLY A 101 18.16 -11.17 4.65
C GLY A 101 17.09 -10.62 3.70
N PHE A 102 16.57 -9.42 3.95
CA PHE A 102 15.68 -8.75 3.01
C PHE A 102 16.48 -8.06 1.92
N ASP A 103 16.03 -8.23 0.67
CA ASP A 103 16.58 -7.59 -0.51
C ASP A 103 15.60 -6.53 -1.09
N ALA A 104 14.56 -6.16 -0.34
CA ALA A 104 13.59 -5.13 -0.68
C ALA A 104 13.11 -4.42 0.59
N ILE A 105 13.17 -3.09 0.62
CA ILE A 105 12.99 -2.29 1.84
C ILE A 105 12.18 -1.03 1.54
N LYS A 106 11.10 -0.79 2.30
CA LYS A 106 10.22 0.38 2.16
C LYS A 106 10.44 1.37 3.31
N PHE A 107 10.48 2.67 2.98
CA PHE A 107 10.49 3.78 3.93
C PHE A 107 9.38 4.78 3.64
N ASP A 108 9.00 5.55 4.64
CA ASP A 108 7.96 6.58 4.53
C ASP A 108 8.58 7.97 4.34
N ILE A 109 7.90 8.82 3.57
CA ILE A 109 8.18 10.26 3.47
C ILE A 109 6.98 11.04 4.00
N ASP A 110 6.76 11.01 5.31
CA ASP A 110 5.58 11.67 5.89
C ASP A 110 5.91 13.10 6.35
N PRO A 111 5.25 14.14 5.80
CA PRO A 111 5.48 15.51 6.24
C PRO A 111 5.00 15.71 7.68
N ARG A 112 5.89 16.22 8.55
CA ARG A 112 5.57 16.38 9.98
C ARG A 112 4.46 17.41 10.22
N PRO A 113 3.44 17.09 11.06
CA PRO A 113 2.31 18.00 11.33
C PRO A 113 2.70 19.35 11.92
N SER A 114 3.77 19.41 12.73
CA SER A 114 4.25 20.67 13.35
C SER A 114 4.77 21.69 12.34
N ARG A 115 5.02 21.27 11.10
CA ARG A 115 5.52 22.11 10.01
C ARG A 115 4.45 22.43 8.97
N ARG A 116 3.20 22.02 9.17
CA ARG A 116 2.14 22.10 8.16
C ARG A 116 0.81 22.63 8.70
N ASP A 117 0.03 23.17 7.77
CA ASP A 117 -1.41 23.28 7.92
C ASP A 117 -2.06 21.89 7.80
N ALA A 118 -2.82 21.49 8.81
CA ALA A 118 -3.49 20.19 8.87
C ALA A 118 -4.50 19.98 7.71
N TYR A 119 -5.02 21.06 7.13
CA TYR A 119 -6.03 21.02 6.07
C TYR A 119 -5.46 21.18 4.66
N ASN A 120 -4.15 21.44 4.54
CA ASN A 120 -3.49 21.65 3.26
C ASN A 120 -2.41 20.59 3.03
N ARG A 121 -2.36 19.98 1.85
CA ARG A 121 -1.41 18.92 1.48
C ARG A 121 -0.13 19.44 0.80
N THR A 122 0.08 20.75 0.74
CA THR A 122 1.34 21.31 0.19
C THR A 122 2.49 21.15 1.18
N ILE A 123 3.67 20.87 0.66
CA ILE A 123 4.91 20.75 1.45
C ILE A 123 5.86 21.91 1.17
N SER A 124 6.78 22.17 2.08
CA SER A 124 7.84 23.15 1.87
C SER A 124 8.99 22.56 1.04
N ASN A 125 9.85 23.42 0.48
CA ASN A 125 11.09 22.95 -0.16
C ASN A 125 12.03 22.29 0.86
N ASP A 126 12.01 22.72 2.12
CA ASP A 126 12.84 22.14 3.17
C ASP A 126 12.43 20.68 3.47
N ASP A 127 11.13 20.37 3.38
CA ASP A 127 10.62 19.00 3.52
C ASP A 127 11.12 18.13 2.35
N ILE A 128 11.02 18.63 1.11
CA ILE A 128 11.53 17.93 -0.08
C ILE A 128 13.02 17.64 0.07
N ASP A 129 13.81 18.65 0.44
CA ASP A 129 15.25 18.50 0.62
C ASP A 129 15.58 17.51 1.74
N GLN A 130 14.80 17.48 2.81
CA GLN A 130 14.95 16.49 3.89
C GLN A 130 14.71 15.07 3.37
N PHE A 131 13.58 14.83 2.70
CA PHE A 131 13.26 13.51 2.16
C PHE A 131 14.32 13.03 1.17
N VAL A 132 14.76 13.91 0.26
CA VAL A 132 15.82 13.59 -0.70
C VAL A 132 17.13 13.25 -0.01
N ARG A 133 17.52 13.98 1.04
CA ARG A 133 18.74 13.68 1.80
C ARG A 133 18.68 12.31 2.46
N VAL A 134 17.57 11.98 3.13
CA VAL A 134 17.41 10.71 3.84
C VAL A 134 17.39 9.54 2.85
N VAL A 135 16.53 9.60 1.83
CA VAL A 135 16.35 8.52 0.86
C VAL A 135 17.62 8.32 0.02
N ALA A 136 18.33 9.39 -0.34
CA ALA A 136 19.61 9.28 -1.05
C ALA A 136 20.68 8.59 -0.19
N ALA A 137 20.78 8.93 1.10
CA ALA A 137 21.73 8.29 2.01
C ALA A 137 21.43 6.80 2.18
N VAL A 138 20.15 6.44 2.35
CA VAL A 138 19.72 5.04 2.39
C VAL A 138 20.11 4.32 1.10
N ARG A 139 19.80 4.91 -0.06
CA ARG A 139 20.13 4.31 -1.35
C ARG A 139 21.63 4.08 -1.54
N GLU A 140 22.46 5.05 -1.13
CA GLU A 140 23.92 4.95 -1.22
C GLU A 140 24.48 3.85 -0.31
N ALA A 141 23.89 3.69 0.88
CA ALA A 141 24.35 2.67 1.83
C ALA A 141 23.96 1.26 1.43
N LEU A 142 22.76 1.05 0.87
CA LEU A 142 22.21 -0.26 0.52
C LEU A 142 23.04 -0.99 -0.55
N ASP A 143 23.01 -2.32 -0.53
CA ASP A 143 23.58 -3.11 -1.61
C ASP A 143 22.90 -2.77 -2.95
N SER A 144 23.68 -2.81 -4.04
CA SER A 144 23.20 -2.38 -5.37
C SER A 144 22.01 -3.18 -5.90
N ASN A 145 21.81 -4.40 -5.37
CA ASN A 145 20.72 -5.28 -5.74
C ASN A 145 19.52 -5.21 -4.79
N THR A 146 19.62 -4.44 -3.69
CA THR A 146 18.52 -4.26 -2.75
C THR A 146 17.55 -3.24 -3.32
N ASP A 147 16.30 -3.62 -3.51
CA ASP A 147 15.23 -2.74 -3.98
C ASP A 147 14.83 -1.76 -2.88
N LEU A 148 14.71 -0.49 -3.24
CA LEU A 148 14.27 0.59 -2.34
C LEU A 148 12.89 1.08 -2.77
N LEU A 149 11.98 1.17 -1.81
CA LEU A 149 10.58 1.54 -2.01
C LEU A 149 10.27 2.72 -1.10
N ILE A 150 9.40 3.63 -1.55
CA ILE A 150 9.03 4.80 -0.76
C ILE A 150 7.51 4.95 -0.72
N ASP A 151 6.96 5.22 0.47
CA ASP A 151 5.54 5.49 0.69
C ASP A 151 5.29 6.96 1.02
N ALA A 152 4.26 7.54 0.41
CA ALA A 152 3.84 8.91 0.58
C ALA A 152 2.50 9.06 1.32
N HIS A 153 1.83 7.95 1.65
CA HIS A 153 0.61 7.87 2.46
C HIS A 153 -0.47 8.89 2.10
N TRP A 154 -0.61 9.18 0.80
CA TRP A 154 -1.53 10.16 0.26
C TRP A 154 -1.36 11.59 0.80
N PHE A 155 -0.27 11.94 1.50
CA PHE A 155 -0.17 13.22 2.22
C PHE A 155 0.00 14.47 1.35
N TYR A 156 0.13 14.30 0.04
CA TYR A 156 0.65 15.32 -0.86
C TYR A 156 -0.40 15.90 -1.81
N ALA A 157 -0.22 17.16 -2.15
CA ALA A 157 -0.86 17.76 -3.30
C ALA A 157 -0.15 17.29 -4.58
N PRO A 158 -0.89 17.09 -5.70
CA PRO A 158 -0.29 16.67 -6.96
C PRO A 158 0.95 17.46 -7.40
N PRO A 159 1.02 18.81 -7.39
CA PRO A 159 2.21 19.52 -7.87
C PRO A 159 3.46 19.28 -7.01
N ASP A 160 3.31 18.95 -5.73
CA ASP A 160 4.44 18.82 -4.81
C ASP A 160 5.04 17.41 -4.82
N ILE A 161 4.20 16.37 -4.88
CA ILE A 161 4.73 15.01 -5.03
C ILE A 161 5.47 14.83 -6.36
N LEU A 162 5.18 15.64 -7.39
CA LEU A 162 5.97 15.63 -8.63
C LEU A 162 7.39 16.12 -8.44
N LYS A 163 7.62 17.09 -7.55
CA LYS A 163 8.97 17.58 -7.25
C LYS A 163 9.77 16.48 -6.56
N VAL A 164 9.16 15.80 -5.59
CA VAL A 164 9.74 14.65 -4.89
C VAL A 164 10.01 13.51 -5.87
N ALA A 165 9.01 13.10 -6.65
CA ALA A 165 9.13 12.02 -7.63
C ALA A 165 10.19 12.30 -8.70
N LYS A 166 10.42 13.57 -9.06
CA LYS A 166 11.50 14.01 -9.95
C LYS A 166 12.86 13.92 -9.28
N ALA A 167 12.96 14.35 -8.03
CA ALA A 167 14.21 14.25 -7.27
C ALA A 167 14.62 12.79 -7.01
N PHE A 168 13.65 11.86 -6.97
CA PHE A 168 13.89 10.43 -6.77
C PHE A 168 14.24 9.64 -8.04
N GLU A 169 14.13 10.23 -9.25
CA GLU A 169 14.38 9.47 -10.50
C GLU A 169 15.78 8.85 -10.56
N SER A 170 16.78 9.51 -9.97
CA SER A 170 18.17 9.00 -9.91
C SER A 170 18.39 7.92 -8.86
N LEU A 171 17.45 7.73 -7.93
CA LEU A 171 17.57 6.77 -6.83
C LEU A 171 17.12 5.35 -7.21
N ASN A 172 16.56 5.19 -8.41
CA ASN A 172 16.14 3.90 -8.97
C ASN A 172 15.22 3.12 -8.00
N LEU A 173 14.17 3.79 -7.53
CA LEU A 173 13.18 3.18 -6.66
C LEU A 173 12.40 2.07 -7.40
N MET A 174 12.01 1.03 -6.67
CA MET A 174 11.13 -0.02 -7.20
C MET A 174 9.71 0.53 -7.43
N TRP A 175 9.20 1.35 -6.50
CA TRP A 175 8.03 2.20 -6.68
C TRP A 175 8.00 3.36 -5.67
N LEU A 176 7.16 4.36 -5.97
CA LEU A 176 6.70 5.41 -5.07
C LEU A 176 5.19 5.20 -4.83
N GLU A 177 4.86 4.73 -3.62
CA GLU A 177 3.53 4.30 -3.20
C GLU A 177 2.68 5.51 -2.83
N ASP A 178 1.38 5.43 -3.13
CA ASP A 178 0.37 6.33 -2.60
C ASP A 178 0.71 7.84 -2.70
N PRO A 179 1.15 8.33 -3.88
CA PRO A 179 1.64 9.70 -4.01
C PRO A 179 0.57 10.77 -3.76
N ILE A 180 -0.70 10.46 -4.04
CA ILE A 180 -1.85 11.34 -3.81
C ILE A 180 -3.08 10.49 -3.44
N PRO A 181 -4.11 11.10 -2.82
CA PRO A 181 -5.36 10.39 -2.53
C PRO A 181 -6.01 9.77 -3.78
N PRO A 182 -6.64 8.58 -3.64
CA PRO A 182 -7.11 7.78 -4.78
C PRO A 182 -8.41 8.31 -5.41
N GLU A 183 -9.11 9.25 -4.79
CA GLU A 183 -10.44 9.68 -5.23
C GLU A 183 -10.43 10.40 -6.58
N ASN A 184 -9.28 10.99 -6.96
CA ASN A 184 -9.10 11.65 -8.24
C ASN A 184 -8.24 10.81 -9.19
N ILE A 185 -8.88 9.81 -9.81
CA ILE A 185 -8.24 8.91 -10.78
C ILE A 185 -7.62 9.69 -11.95
N GLU A 186 -8.22 10.79 -12.39
CA GLU A 186 -7.66 11.62 -13.47
C GLU A 186 -6.34 12.29 -13.07
N ALA A 187 -6.23 12.77 -11.83
CA ALA A 187 -4.99 13.30 -11.29
C ALA A 187 -3.92 12.21 -11.16
N MET A 188 -4.31 10.97 -10.86
CA MET A 188 -3.41 9.82 -10.80
C MET A 188 -2.91 9.40 -12.20
N LEU A 189 -3.83 9.17 -13.16
CA LEU A 189 -3.55 8.54 -14.46
C LEU A 189 -3.21 9.51 -15.60
N TRP A 190 -3.96 10.60 -15.77
CA TRP A 190 -4.12 11.20 -17.10
C TRP A 190 -3.12 12.33 -17.41
N HIS A 191 -2.65 13.10 -16.39
CA HIS A 191 -1.78 14.26 -16.64
C HIS A 191 -0.76 14.66 -15.57
N LYS A 192 -0.66 13.99 -14.41
CA LYS A 192 0.14 14.56 -13.31
C LYS A 192 1.16 13.59 -12.77
N VAL A 193 0.78 12.54 -12.06
CA VAL A 193 1.77 11.78 -11.29
C VAL A 193 2.45 10.67 -12.09
N ALA A 194 1.75 9.59 -12.40
CA ALA A 194 2.36 8.39 -13.00
C ALA A 194 3.04 8.63 -14.36
N ARG A 195 2.57 9.59 -15.16
CA ARG A 195 3.13 9.91 -16.49
C ARG A 195 4.22 10.97 -16.48
N SER A 196 4.47 11.63 -15.36
CA SER A 196 5.43 12.74 -15.29
C SER A 196 6.74 12.35 -14.63
N THR A 197 6.86 11.16 -14.06
CA THR A 197 8.11 10.62 -13.50
C THR A 197 8.46 9.30 -14.19
N THR A 198 9.74 8.97 -14.24
CA THR A 198 10.19 7.61 -14.61
C THR A 198 10.14 6.63 -13.46
N THR A 199 9.98 7.11 -12.23
CA THR A 199 9.77 6.28 -11.04
C THR A 199 8.42 5.57 -11.14
N PRO A 200 8.35 4.24 -10.97
CA PRO A 200 7.07 3.54 -10.96
C PRO A 200 6.15 4.06 -9.84
N ILE A 201 4.86 4.23 -10.14
CA ILE A 201 3.79 4.62 -9.22
C ILE A 201 2.81 3.44 -9.12
#